data_AF-X1BU44-F1
#
_entry.id   AF-X1BU44-F1
#
_cell.length_a   1.000
_cell.length_b   1.000
_cell.length_c   1.000
_cell.angle_alpha   90.00
_cell.angle_beta   90.00
_cell.angle_gamma   90.00
#
_symmetry.space_group_name_H-M   'P 1'
#
loop_
_entity.id
_entity.type
_entity.pdbx_description
1 polymer ?
#
loop_
_entity_poly.entity_id
_entity_poly.type
_entity_poly.pdbx_seq_one_letter_code
_entity_poly.pdbx_strand_id
1 'polypeptide(L)'
;IEKHPLIYNILFFNSEEEAISFSELIRENKIISPEFIEFFSFEALNLLKKVQNEDPSSISMPQIPIYAKSAIFFDLPYSEDNLDKIFSEINSIAEKCKTNLSEGWSGYENQDFARFKHFRQALPEIINAIIAQRKLEFPQLHKLGTDMSIPKGNFRNMMKYYHSVLQNTNLEYVIFGHLGDNHVHVNILPKNMEDLRLGEKIYEKFAKRAVEYGGSISAEHGIGKIKREYLKIMYGQKELDEMRLIKKTLDPSLTLNYGNIISFEPEEE
;
A
#
# COMPACT_ATOMS: atom_id res chain seq x y z
N ILE A 1 -0.59 -11.58 -26.54
CA ILE A 1 -0.08 -12.02 -25.22
C ILE A 1 -1.02 -13.12 -24.78
N GLU A 2 -0.56 -14.36 -24.75
CA GLU A 2 -1.32 -15.44 -24.10
C GLU A 2 -1.28 -15.19 -22.60
N LYS A 3 -2.42 -15.31 -21.93
CA LYS A 3 -2.45 -15.30 -20.46
C LYS A 3 -2.19 -16.71 -20.00
N HIS A 4 -1.05 -16.92 -19.33
CA HIS A 4 -0.84 -18.12 -18.55
C HIS A 4 -1.91 -18.20 -17.44
N PRO A 5 -2.36 -19.40 -17.04
CA PRO A 5 -3.23 -19.53 -15.89
C PRO A 5 -2.47 -19.09 -14.62
N LEU A 6 -3.21 -18.52 -13.67
CA LEU A 6 -2.68 -17.90 -12.45
C LEU A 6 -3.20 -18.65 -11.22
N ILE A 7 -2.31 -19.00 -10.29
CA ILE A 7 -2.69 -19.42 -8.94
C ILE A 7 -2.64 -18.21 -8.03
N TYR A 8 -3.77 -17.83 -7.43
CA TYR A 8 -3.85 -16.77 -6.43
C TYR A 8 -3.53 -17.34 -5.05
N ASN A 9 -2.69 -16.64 -4.28
CA ASN A 9 -2.14 -17.12 -3.02
C ASN A 9 -2.12 -16.01 -1.97
N ILE A 10 -2.67 -16.29 -0.78
CA ILE A 10 -2.48 -15.48 0.43
C ILE A 10 -1.74 -16.33 1.46
N LEU A 11 -0.52 -15.92 1.83
CA LEU A 11 0.21 -16.53 2.95
C LEU A 11 0.22 -15.61 4.16
N PHE A 12 0.25 -16.21 5.35
CA PHE A 12 0.25 -15.54 6.64
C PHE A 12 1.59 -15.72 7.37
N PHE A 13 2.01 -14.69 8.11
CA PHE A 13 3.32 -14.66 8.77
C PHE A 13 3.21 -14.23 10.23
N ASN A 14 4.17 -14.65 11.05
CA ASN A 14 4.23 -14.32 12.48
C ASN A 14 4.86 -12.94 12.77
N SER A 15 5.45 -12.30 11.76
CA SER A 15 6.00 -10.94 11.80
C SER A 15 6.00 -10.28 10.42
N GLU A 16 6.09 -8.95 10.39
CA GLU A 16 6.22 -8.17 9.14
C GLU A 16 7.56 -8.43 8.43
N GLU A 17 8.66 -8.57 9.18
CA GLU A 17 10.00 -8.82 8.60
C GLU A 17 10.09 -10.16 7.87
N GLU A 18 9.32 -11.18 8.29
CA GLU A 18 9.19 -12.47 7.59
C GLU A 18 8.44 -12.30 6.25
N ALA A 19 7.33 -11.56 6.24
CA ALA A 19 6.55 -11.26 5.04
C ALA A 19 7.34 -10.41 4.02
N ILE A 20 8.11 -9.42 4.48
CA ILE A 20 8.99 -8.63 3.61
C ILE A 20 10.11 -9.51 3.02
N SER A 21 10.71 -10.38 3.83
CA SER A 21 11.74 -11.33 3.37
C SER A 21 11.21 -12.31 2.32
N PHE A 22 9.96 -12.77 2.49
CA PHE A 22 9.29 -13.65 1.52
C PHE A 22 9.12 -12.96 0.16
N SER A 23 8.64 -11.71 0.16
CA SER A 23 8.52 -10.92 -1.08
C SER A 23 9.87 -10.66 -1.74
N GLU A 24 10.90 -10.28 -0.98
CA GLU A 24 12.25 -10.09 -1.51
C GLU A 24 12.82 -11.37 -2.15
N LEU A 25 12.66 -12.54 -1.50
CA LEU A 25 13.14 -13.83 -2.01
C LEU A 25 12.37 -14.32 -3.25
N ILE A 26 11.06 -14.06 -3.34
CA ILE A 26 10.28 -14.39 -4.55
C ILE A 26 10.70 -13.48 -5.72
N ARG A 27 10.89 -12.18 -5.49
CA ARG A 27 11.30 -11.21 -6.53
C ARG A 27 12.72 -11.44 -7.05
N GLU A 28 13.55 -12.17 -6.31
CA GLU A 28 14.90 -12.56 -6.72
C GLU A 28 14.98 -14.00 -7.27
N ASN A 29 13.86 -14.75 -7.27
CA ASN A 29 13.80 -16.10 -7.81
C ASN A 29 13.88 -16.08 -9.36
N LYS A 30 14.30 -17.21 -9.96
CA LYS A 30 14.48 -17.37 -11.41
C LYS A 30 13.49 -18.33 -12.06
N ILE A 31 12.68 -19.02 -11.25
CA ILE A 31 11.65 -20.00 -11.63
C ILE A 31 10.27 -19.42 -11.35
N ILE A 32 10.12 -18.72 -10.23
CA ILE A 32 8.92 -18.00 -9.82
C ILE A 32 9.01 -16.54 -10.30
N SER A 33 7.94 -16.03 -10.91
CA SER A 33 7.78 -14.62 -11.26
C SER A 33 6.30 -14.23 -11.14
N PRO A 34 5.87 -13.63 -10.02
CA PRO A 34 4.48 -13.17 -9.84
C PRO A 34 4.19 -11.94 -10.69
N GLU A 35 2.95 -11.74 -11.12
CA GLU A 35 2.51 -10.50 -11.78
C GLU A 35 2.19 -9.41 -10.76
N PHE A 36 1.79 -9.77 -9.53
CA PHE A 36 1.71 -8.83 -8.40
C PHE A 36 2.14 -9.44 -7.05
N ILE A 37 2.59 -8.57 -6.14
CA ILE A 37 2.77 -8.90 -4.71
C ILE A 37 2.30 -7.70 -3.89
N GLU A 38 1.19 -7.83 -3.17
CA GLU A 38 0.67 -6.75 -2.32
C GLU A 38 0.46 -7.23 -0.87
N PHE A 39 0.86 -6.39 0.09
CA PHE A 39 1.11 -6.71 1.50
C PHE A 39 -0.01 -6.20 2.43
N PHE A 40 -0.15 -6.82 3.60
CA PHE A 40 -1.07 -6.41 4.68
C PHE A 40 -0.36 -6.46 6.05
N SER A 41 -0.38 -5.35 6.79
CA SER A 41 0.21 -5.24 8.14
C SER A 41 -0.63 -5.90 9.25
N PHE A 42 -0.13 -5.85 10.49
CA PHE A 42 -0.81 -6.35 11.68
C PHE A 42 -2.15 -5.63 11.91
N GLU A 43 -2.16 -4.31 11.78
CA GLU A 43 -3.34 -3.46 11.94
C GLU A 43 -4.36 -3.73 10.83
N ALA A 44 -3.89 -3.91 9.59
CA ALA A 44 -4.71 -4.29 8.45
C ALA A 44 -5.41 -5.66 8.67
N LEU A 45 -4.66 -6.68 9.09
CA LEU A 45 -5.24 -7.99 9.40
C LEU A 45 -6.14 -7.97 10.62
N ASN A 46 -5.85 -7.18 11.65
CA ASN A 46 -6.72 -7.05 12.83
C ASN A 46 -8.06 -6.37 12.49
N LEU A 47 -8.04 -5.38 11.59
CA LEU A 47 -9.26 -4.74 11.10
C LEU A 47 -10.12 -5.73 10.29
N LEU A 48 -9.50 -6.51 9.40
CA LEU A 48 -10.19 -7.59 8.66
C LEU A 48 -10.72 -8.69 9.60
N LYS A 49 -9.92 -9.17 10.57
CA LYS A 49 -10.32 -10.15 11.59
C LYS A 49 -11.52 -9.65 12.40
N LYS A 50 -11.54 -8.37 12.79
CA LYS A 50 -12.66 -7.77 13.51
C LYS A 50 -13.95 -7.86 12.68
N VAL A 51 -13.90 -7.45 11.42
CA VAL A 51 -15.08 -7.47 10.54
C VAL A 51 -15.53 -8.90 10.23
N GLN A 52 -14.60 -9.85 10.05
CA GLN A 52 -14.92 -11.29 9.97
C GLN A 52 -15.63 -11.83 11.22
N ASN A 53 -15.30 -11.33 12.42
CA ASN A 53 -15.97 -11.75 13.67
C ASN A 53 -17.35 -11.12 13.86
N GLU A 54 -17.59 -9.94 13.27
CA GLU A 54 -18.88 -9.22 13.34
C GLU A 54 -19.85 -9.72 12.24
N ASP A 55 -19.34 -10.03 11.04
CA ASP A 55 -20.04 -10.73 9.95
C ASP A 55 -19.05 -11.67 9.21
N PRO A 56 -19.14 -13.00 9.41
CA PRO A 56 -18.29 -13.96 8.72
C PRO A 56 -18.46 -14.01 7.20
N SER A 57 -19.58 -13.52 6.65
CA SER A 57 -19.83 -13.52 5.20
C SER A 57 -19.13 -12.36 4.47
N SER A 58 -18.93 -11.24 5.18
CA SER A 58 -18.40 -9.94 4.70
C SER A 58 -17.15 -10.02 3.84
N ILE A 59 -16.25 -10.98 4.10
CA ILE A 59 -14.93 -11.08 3.45
C ILE A 59 -14.83 -12.31 2.52
N SER A 60 -15.82 -13.22 2.54
CA SER A 60 -15.97 -14.38 1.63
C SER A 60 -14.79 -15.38 1.55
N MET A 61 -13.82 -15.26 2.47
CA MET A 61 -12.66 -16.13 2.65
C MET A 61 -12.76 -16.87 4.01
N PRO A 62 -11.97 -17.93 4.24
CA PRO A 62 -11.88 -18.57 5.55
C PRO A 62 -11.45 -17.58 6.65
N GLN A 63 -11.59 -17.99 7.91
CA GLN A 63 -11.13 -17.18 9.04
C GLN A 63 -9.61 -16.90 8.95
N ILE A 64 -9.20 -15.64 9.02
CA ILE A 64 -7.77 -15.27 9.04
C ILE A 64 -7.11 -15.89 10.30
N PRO A 65 -5.98 -16.62 10.19
CA PRO A 65 -5.35 -17.28 11.32
C PRO A 65 -5.06 -16.32 12.49
N ILE A 66 -5.37 -16.75 13.72
CA ILE A 66 -5.26 -15.90 14.92
C ILE A 66 -3.81 -15.37 15.06
N TYR A 67 -2.81 -16.22 14.85
CA TYR A 67 -1.40 -15.88 14.94
C TYR A 67 -0.94 -14.82 13.92
N ALA A 68 -1.62 -14.70 12.79
CA ALA A 68 -1.14 -13.94 11.64
C ALA A 68 -0.97 -12.46 11.98
N LYS A 69 0.26 -11.95 11.87
CA LYS A 69 0.61 -10.54 12.07
C LYS A 69 0.92 -9.78 10.79
N SER A 70 1.02 -10.48 9.66
CA SER A 70 1.03 -9.88 8.34
C SER A 70 0.63 -10.93 7.30
N ALA A 71 0.28 -10.48 6.10
CA ALA A 71 0.00 -11.36 4.98
C ALA A 71 0.61 -10.81 3.69
N ILE A 72 0.88 -11.72 2.75
CA ILE A 72 1.27 -11.41 1.38
C ILE A 72 0.23 -12.04 0.45
N PHE A 73 -0.40 -11.21 -0.38
CA PHE A 73 -1.28 -11.64 -1.48
C PHE A 73 -0.51 -11.48 -2.79
N PHE A 74 -0.48 -12.55 -3.59
CA PHE A 74 0.27 -12.62 -4.84
C PHE A 74 -0.34 -13.66 -5.78
N ASP A 75 0.09 -13.66 -7.04
CA ASP A 75 -0.21 -14.72 -8.01
C ASP A 75 1.04 -15.47 -8.49
N LEU A 76 0.81 -16.61 -9.14
CA LEU A 76 1.83 -17.45 -9.76
C LEU A 76 1.36 -17.87 -11.16
N PRO A 77 1.96 -17.34 -12.23
CA PRO A 77 1.83 -17.87 -13.59
C PRO A 77 2.40 -19.29 -13.67
N TYR A 78 1.64 -20.24 -14.21
CA TYR A 78 2.07 -21.64 -14.31
C TYR A 78 1.80 -22.28 -15.67
N SER A 79 2.45 -23.41 -15.90
CA SER A 79 2.14 -24.41 -16.93
C SER A 79 2.25 -25.81 -16.32
N GLU A 80 1.70 -26.82 -17.01
CA GLU A 80 1.78 -28.22 -16.55
C GLU A 80 3.24 -28.69 -16.38
N ASP A 81 4.17 -28.21 -17.23
CA ASP A 81 5.61 -28.54 -17.19
C ASP A 81 6.42 -27.90 -16.04
N ASN A 82 5.87 -26.86 -15.38
CA ASN A 82 6.59 -26.08 -14.37
C ASN A 82 5.95 -26.09 -12.97
N LEU A 83 4.72 -26.58 -12.83
CA LEU A 83 3.92 -26.53 -11.61
C LEU A 83 4.65 -27.09 -10.37
N ASP A 84 5.21 -28.30 -10.47
CA ASP A 84 5.98 -28.94 -9.38
C ASP A 84 7.22 -28.13 -8.97
N LYS A 85 7.86 -27.45 -9.92
CA LYS A 85 9.07 -26.64 -9.68
C LYS A 85 8.70 -25.35 -8.96
N ILE A 86 7.61 -24.70 -9.36
CA ILE A 86 7.04 -23.53 -8.68
C ILE A 86 6.66 -23.90 -7.24
N PHE A 87 5.94 -25.00 -7.04
CA PHE A 87 5.57 -25.45 -5.69
C PHE A 87 6.78 -25.82 -4.83
N SER A 88 7.79 -26.50 -5.39
CA SER A 88 9.02 -26.84 -4.66
C SER A 88 9.80 -25.59 -4.21
N GLU A 89 10.04 -24.65 -5.14
CA GLU A 89 10.73 -23.39 -4.83
C GLU A 89 9.97 -22.55 -3.80
N ILE A 90 8.65 -22.41 -3.94
CA ILE A 90 7.88 -21.53 -3.05
C ILE A 90 7.66 -22.14 -1.67
N ASN A 91 7.57 -23.47 -1.54
CA ASN A 91 7.70 -24.13 -0.23
C ASN A 91 9.06 -23.82 0.39
N SER A 92 10.15 -23.96 -0.37
CA SER A 92 11.50 -23.67 0.13
C SER A 92 11.70 -22.20 0.51
N ILE A 93 10.97 -21.24 -0.07
CA ILE A 93 10.97 -19.83 0.35
C ILE A 93 10.08 -19.63 1.59
N ALA A 94 8.90 -20.25 1.63
CA ALA A 94 7.99 -20.21 2.78
C ALA A 94 8.67 -20.71 4.07
N GLU A 95 9.36 -21.85 4.00
CA GLU A 95 10.13 -22.42 5.12
C GLU A 95 11.21 -21.46 5.65
N LYS A 96 11.99 -20.84 4.75
CA LYS A 96 13.01 -19.83 5.11
C LYS A 96 12.39 -18.62 5.81
N CYS A 97 11.14 -18.30 5.49
CA CYS A 97 10.36 -17.22 6.09
C CYS A 97 9.43 -17.67 7.23
N LYS A 98 9.58 -18.91 7.72
CA LYS A 98 8.79 -19.51 8.82
C LYS A 98 7.27 -19.47 8.62
N THR A 99 6.82 -19.69 7.39
CA THR A 99 5.42 -19.94 7.03
C THR A 99 5.31 -21.24 6.22
N ASN A 100 4.10 -21.69 5.92
CA ASN A 100 3.81 -22.86 5.10
C ASN A 100 2.63 -22.58 4.17
N LEU A 101 2.69 -23.06 2.93
CA LEU A 101 1.60 -22.96 1.97
C LEU A 101 0.30 -23.60 2.50
N SER A 102 0.40 -24.67 3.29
CA SER A 102 -0.75 -25.38 3.87
C SER A 102 -1.54 -24.57 4.91
N GLU A 103 -0.98 -23.48 5.43
CA GLU A 103 -1.67 -22.57 6.36
C GLU A 103 -2.17 -21.29 5.67
N GLY A 104 -1.81 -21.09 4.40
CA GLY A 104 -2.33 -20.03 3.55
C GLY A 104 -3.63 -20.41 2.85
N TRP A 105 -4.04 -19.56 1.91
CA TRP A 105 -5.14 -19.82 1.00
C TRP A 105 -4.60 -19.77 -0.43
N SER A 106 -4.84 -20.84 -1.19
CA SER A 106 -4.48 -20.95 -2.62
C SER A 106 -5.71 -21.30 -3.44
N GLY A 107 -5.85 -20.74 -4.63
CA GLY A 107 -6.93 -21.07 -5.56
C GLY A 107 -6.64 -20.62 -6.99
N TYR A 108 -7.17 -21.37 -7.96
CA TYR A 108 -6.93 -21.17 -9.40
C TYR A 108 -8.22 -21.18 -10.23
N GLU A 109 -9.38 -21.42 -9.60
CA GLU A 109 -10.67 -21.34 -10.29
C GLU A 109 -11.18 -19.89 -10.39
N ASN A 110 -12.04 -19.64 -11.40
CA ASN A 110 -12.72 -18.35 -11.57
C ASN A 110 -13.56 -17.94 -10.34
N GLN A 111 -14.05 -18.91 -9.56
CA GLN A 111 -14.79 -18.65 -8.32
C GLN A 111 -13.86 -18.15 -7.19
N ASP A 112 -12.64 -18.70 -7.12
CA ASP A 112 -11.64 -18.23 -6.15
C ASP A 112 -11.15 -16.83 -6.47
N PHE A 113 -10.90 -16.51 -7.75
CA PHE A 113 -10.48 -15.18 -8.16
C PHE A 113 -11.43 -14.08 -7.65
N ALA A 114 -12.75 -14.32 -7.72
CA ALA A 114 -13.74 -13.38 -7.17
C ALA A 114 -13.60 -13.19 -5.65
N ARG A 115 -13.30 -14.26 -4.89
CA ARG A 115 -13.14 -14.23 -3.43
C ARG A 115 -11.83 -13.58 -2.99
N PHE A 116 -10.71 -13.92 -3.65
CA PHE A 116 -9.41 -13.26 -3.45
C PHE A 116 -9.47 -11.76 -3.78
N LYS A 117 -10.15 -11.40 -4.87
CA LYS A 117 -10.42 -10.00 -5.21
C LYS A 117 -11.31 -9.30 -4.17
N HIS A 118 -12.33 -9.98 -3.64
CA HIS A 118 -13.18 -9.43 -2.58
C HIS A 118 -12.38 -9.16 -1.29
N PHE A 119 -11.59 -10.13 -0.80
CA PHE A 119 -10.68 -9.95 0.34
C PHE A 119 -9.77 -8.72 0.16
N ARG A 120 -9.17 -8.58 -1.02
CA ARG A 120 -8.32 -7.44 -1.38
C ARG A 120 -9.07 -6.09 -1.28
N GLN A 121 -10.30 -6.04 -1.77
CA GLN A 121 -11.12 -4.82 -1.79
C GLN A 121 -11.73 -4.46 -0.43
N ALA A 122 -12.03 -5.47 0.39
CA ALA A 122 -12.70 -5.29 1.68
C ALA A 122 -11.95 -4.31 2.61
N LEU A 123 -10.62 -4.35 2.67
CA LEU A 123 -9.85 -3.45 3.53
C LEU A 123 -10.01 -1.96 3.13
N PRO A 124 -9.75 -1.53 1.89
CA PRO A 124 -10.13 -0.20 1.40
C PRO A 124 -11.59 0.20 1.69
N GLU A 125 -12.54 -0.72 1.52
CA GLU A 125 -13.97 -0.45 1.69
C GLU A 125 -14.34 -0.25 3.18
N ILE A 126 -13.82 -1.07 4.09
CA ILE A 126 -13.96 -0.92 5.55
C ILE A 126 -13.36 0.41 6.03
N ILE A 127 -12.16 0.78 5.55
CA ILE A 127 -11.53 2.08 5.87
C ILE A 127 -12.43 3.24 5.44
N ASN A 128 -12.97 3.18 4.21
CA ASN A 128 -13.84 4.21 3.68
C ASN A 128 -15.17 4.29 4.48
N ALA A 129 -15.73 3.15 4.91
CA ALA A 129 -16.93 3.10 5.74
C ALA A 129 -16.70 3.72 7.14
N ILE A 130 -15.57 3.42 7.80
CA ILE A 130 -15.20 4.02 9.09
C ILE A 130 -15.09 5.55 8.99
N ILE A 131 -14.46 6.05 7.94
CA ILE A 131 -14.33 7.50 7.70
C ILE A 131 -15.70 8.13 7.34
N ALA A 132 -16.54 7.44 6.57
CA ALA A 132 -17.90 7.90 6.26
C ALA A 132 -18.78 7.99 7.52
N GLN A 133 -18.65 7.05 8.46
CA GLN A 133 -19.33 7.11 9.76
C GLN A 133 -18.84 8.31 10.59
N ARG A 134 -17.52 8.50 10.70
CA ARG A 134 -16.92 9.63 11.46
C ARG A 134 -17.24 11.00 10.87
N LYS A 135 -17.45 11.09 9.55
CA LYS A 135 -17.91 12.31 8.86
C LYS A 135 -19.29 12.81 9.32
N LEU A 136 -20.11 11.96 9.96
CA LEU A 136 -21.39 12.39 10.53
C LEU A 136 -21.20 13.36 11.72
N GLU A 137 -20.10 13.23 12.47
CA GLU A 137 -19.71 14.13 13.56
C GLU A 137 -18.71 15.20 13.09
N PHE A 138 -17.78 14.82 12.20
CA PHE A 138 -16.71 15.70 11.70
C PHE A 138 -16.74 15.79 10.15
N PRO A 139 -17.57 16.65 9.53
CA PRO A 139 -17.78 16.64 8.08
C PRO A 139 -16.53 16.86 7.20
N GLN A 140 -15.49 17.52 7.73
CA GLN A 140 -14.22 17.78 7.03
C GLN A 140 -13.20 16.62 7.14
N LEU A 141 -13.48 15.62 7.99
CA LEU A 141 -12.58 14.51 8.29
C LEU A 141 -12.37 13.62 7.07
N HIS A 142 -11.14 13.18 6.85
CA HIS A 142 -10.79 12.27 5.75
C HIS A 142 -9.60 11.38 6.14
N LYS A 143 -9.42 10.26 5.43
CA LYS A 143 -8.21 9.45 5.58
C LYS A 143 -7.02 10.13 4.93
N LEU A 144 -5.83 9.88 5.45
CA LEU A 144 -4.57 10.29 4.84
C LEU A 144 -3.84 9.01 4.40
N GLY A 145 -3.84 8.74 3.09
CA GLY A 145 -3.20 7.57 2.50
C GLY A 145 -1.92 7.96 1.76
N THR A 146 -0.77 7.37 2.13
CA THR A 146 0.49 7.57 1.39
C THR A 146 0.48 6.86 0.04
N ASP A 147 1.32 7.35 -0.86
CA ASP A 147 1.49 6.89 -2.24
C ASP A 147 2.97 7.05 -2.59
N MET A 148 3.87 6.47 -1.80
CA MET A 148 5.31 6.80 -1.81
C MET A 148 6.13 5.62 -2.32
N SER A 149 6.86 5.79 -3.42
CA SER A 149 7.80 4.79 -3.93
C SER A 149 9.17 4.97 -3.29
N ILE A 150 9.77 3.87 -2.83
CA ILE A 150 11.02 3.86 -2.07
C ILE A 150 12.03 2.94 -2.78
N PRO A 151 13.28 3.36 -3.02
CA PRO A 151 14.31 2.48 -3.59
C PRO A 151 14.53 1.24 -2.72
N LYS A 152 14.67 0.06 -3.34
CA LYS A 152 14.73 -1.25 -2.68
C LYS A 152 15.64 -1.27 -1.44
N GLY A 153 16.86 -0.72 -1.55
CA GLY A 153 17.83 -0.68 -0.45
C GLY A 153 17.41 0.11 0.80
N ASN A 154 16.42 0.99 0.69
CA ASN A 154 15.87 1.79 1.80
C ASN A 154 14.48 1.35 2.26
N PHE A 155 13.82 0.39 1.59
CA PHE A 155 12.43 0.05 1.90
C PHE A 155 12.22 -0.43 3.35
N ARG A 156 13.05 -1.37 3.84
CA ARG A 156 12.98 -1.83 5.24
C ARG A 156 13.26 -0.73 6.26
N ASN A 157 14.09 0.26 5.91
CA ASN A 157 14.35 1.42 6.75
C ASN A 157 13.12 2.34 6.80
N MET A 158 12.40 2.47 5.68
CA MET A 158 11.16 3.25 5.61
C MET A 158 10.01 2.59 6.39
N MET A 159 9.82 1.27 6.29
CA MET A 159 8.84 0.54 7.12
C MET A 159 9.10 0.75 8.62
N LYS A 160 10.36 0.67 9.05
CA LYS A 160 10.78 0.97 10.44
C LYS A 160 10.54 2.43 10.82
N TYR A 161 10.70 3.37 9.87
CA TYR A 161 10.38 4.77 10.10
C TYR A 161 8.88 5.01 10.26
N TYR A 162 8.04 4.44 9.38
CA TYR A 162 6.58 4.50 9.48
C TYR A 162 6.11 4.03 10.85
N HIS A 163 6.50 2.82 11.25
CA HIS A 163 6.17 2.24 12.56
C HIS A 163 6.68 3.10 13.73
N SER A 164 7.94 3.53 13.72
CA SER A 164 8.49 4.33 14.83
C SER A 164 7.85 5.72 14.97
N VAL A 165 7.33 6.32 13.90
CA VAL A 165 6.56 7.57 13.98
C VAL A 165 5.13 7.34 14.48
N LEU A 166 4.47 6.27 14.02
CA LEU A 166 3.05 6.00 14.35
C LEU A 166 2.85 5.41 15.75
N GLN A 167 3.74 4.50 16.19
CA GLN A 167 3.69 3.86 17.52
C GLN A 167 3.86 4.86 18.68
N ASN A 168 4.41 6.05 18.42
CA ASN A 168 4.48 7.16 19.37
C ASN A 168 3.22 8.05 19.36
N THR A 169 2.09 7.57 18.81
CA THR A 169 0.83 8.31 18.71
C THR A 169 -0.38 7.44 19.04
N ASN A 170 -1.52 8.07 19.34
CA ASN A 170 -2.82 7.41 19.51
C ASN A 170 -3.64 7.36 18.20
N LEU A 171 -3.01 7.57 17.04
CA LEU A 171 -3.67 7.51 15.75
C LEU A 171 -4.01 6.06 15.37
N GLU A 172 -5.17 5.86 14.76
CA GLU A 172 -5.44 4.62 14.06
C GLU A 172 -4.80 4.67 12.68
N TYR A 173 -4.18 3.57 12.26
CA TYR A 173 -3.60 3.42 10.94
C TYR A 173 -3.64 1.96 10.50
N VAL A 174 -3.49 1.73 9.20
CA VAL A 174 -3.22 0.42 8.60
C VAL A 174 -2.21 0.59 7.46
N ILE A 175 -1.36 -0.41 7.20
CA ILE A 175 -0.40 -0.38 6.10
C ILE A 175 -0.68 -1.57 5.16
N PHE A 176 -0.90 -1.27 3.88
CA PHE A 176 -1.09 -2.26 2.83
C PHE A 176 -0.67 -1.69 1.46
N GLY A 177 -0.40 -2.53 0.46
CA GLY A 177 -0.07 -2.08 -0.91
C GLY A 177 1.05 -2.85 -1.59
N HIS A 178 1.48 -2.36 -2.76
CA HIS A 178 2.37 -3.04 -3.72
C HIS A 178 3.85 -3.18 -3.32
N LEU A 179 4.08 -4.10 -2.37
CA LEU A 179 5.40 -4.57 -1.96
C LEU A 179 6.24 -5.15 -3.11
N GLY A 180 5.61 -5.62 -4.19
CA GLY A 180 6.25 -5.99 -5.45
C GLY A 180 7.10 -4.87 -6.07
N ASP A 181 6.75 -3.61 -5.80
CA ASP A 181 7.46 -2.40 -6.27
C ASP A 181 8.14 -1.64 -5.11
N ASN A 182 8.10 -2.19 -3.90
CA ASN A 182 8.46 -1.49 -2.65
C ASN A 182 7.58 -0.25 -2.36
N HIS A 183 6.31 -0.29 -2.81
CA HIS A 183 5.31 0.75 -2.63
C HIS A 183 4.27 0.30 -1.59
N VAL A 184 3.99 1.10 -0.56
CA VAL A 184 2.89 0.82 0.39
C VAL A 184 2.14 2.08 0.81
N HIS A 185 0.85 1.90 1.08
CA HIS A 185 -0.05 2.93 1.56
C HIS A 185 -0.23 2.81 3.08
N VAL A 186 0.50 3.64 3.82
CA VAL A 186 0.14 3.98 5.19
C VAL A 186 -1.16 4.78 5.11
N ASN A 187 -2.27 4.17 5.52
CA ASN A 187 -3.57 4.83 5.64
C ASN A 187 -3.75 5.21 7.12
N ILE A 188 -3.65 6.49 7.44
CA ILE A 188 -4.04 7.03 8.75
C ILE A 188 -5.56 7.26 8.73
N LEU A 189 -6.24 6.83 9.79
CA LEU A 189 -7.68 6.94 10.00
C LEU A 189 -7.95 7.85 11.22
N PRO A 190 -8.00 9.18 11.04
CA PRO A 190 -8.37 10.10 12.11
C PRO A 190 -9.71 9.74 12.76
N LYS A 191 -9.85 9.97 14.08
CA LYS A 191 -11.14 9.97 14.79
C LYS A 191 -11.80 11.35 14.79
N ASN A 192 -10.99 12.41 14.83
CA ASN A 192 -11.43 13.80 14.99
C ASN A 192 -10.47 14.78 14.27
N MET A 193 -10.75 16.09 14.36
CA MET A 193 -9.96 17.13 13.68
C MET A 193 -8.59 17.44 14.33
N GLU A 194 -8.27 16.89 15.49
CA GLU A 194 -6.91 16.95 16.07
C GLU A 194 -6.05 15.82 15.50
N ASP A 195 -6.57 14.59 15.48
CA ASP A 195 -5.96 13.43 14.82
C ASP A 195 -5.62 13.74 13.35
N LEU A 196 -6.50 14.42 12.62
CA LEU A 196 -6.28 14.81 11.23
C LEU A 196 -5.04 15.72 11.10
N ARG A 197 -4.95 16.78 11.92
CA ARG A 197 -3.81 17.72 11.90
C ARG A 197 -2.50 17.10 12.37
N LEU A 198 -2.56 16.09 13.24
CA LEU A 198 -1.40 15.29 13.61
C LEU A 198 -0.98 14.38 12.45
N GLY A 199 -1.94 13.74 11.79
CA GLY A 199 -1.74 12.91 10.61
C GLY A 199 -1.15 13.67 9.43
N GLU A 200 -1.59 14.91 9.16
CA GLU A 200 -1.04 15.79 8.10
C GLU A 200 0.45 16.06 8.33
N LYS A 201 0.84 16.37 9.57
CA LYS A 201 2.25 16.58 9.98
C LYS A 201 3.08 15.28 9.91
N ILE A 202 2.45 14.12 10.04
CA ILE A 202 3.10 12.82 9.90
C ILE A 202 3.27 12.44 8.42
N TYR A 203 2.26 12.71 7.58
CA TYR A 203 2.36 12.60 6.13
C TYR A 203 3.51 13.45 5.59
N GLU A 204 3.66 14.69 6.06
CA GLU A 204 4.76 15.57 5.65
C GLU A 204 6.15 15.00 6.05
N LYS A 205 6.27 14.42 7.26
CA LYS A 205 7.50 13.72 7.69
C LYS A 205 7.79 12.50 6.80
N PHE A 206 6.78 11.74 6.42
CA PHE A 206 6.91 10.61 5.51
C PHE A 206 7.32 11.05 4.11
N ALA A 207 6.76 12.13 3.58
CA ALA A 207 7.17 12.72 2.30
C ALA A 207 8.65 13.16 2.32
N LYS A 208 9.09 13.83 3.40
CA LYS A 208 10.49 14.22 3.59
C LYS A 208 11.41 13.01 3.65
N ARG A 209 11.08 11.99 4.46
CA ARG A 209 11.87 10.76 4.55
C ARG A 209 11.89 9.94 3.26
N ALA A 210 10.83 9.95 2.47
CA ALA A 210 10.81 9.30 1.15
C ALA A 210 11.86 9.92 0.22
N VAL A 211 11.91 11.26 0.13
CA VAL A 211 12.90 11.97 -0.70
C VAL A 211 14.32 11.84 -0.12
N GLU A 212 14.50 11.91 1.21
CA GLU A 212 15.79 11.64 1.87
C GLU A 212 16.34 10.23 1.56
N TYR A 213 15.46 9.26 1.26
CA TYR A 213 15.82 7.91 0.84
C TYR A 213 15.89 7.72 -0.69
N GLY A 214 15.81 8.79 -1.48
CA GLY A 214 15.88 8.75 -2.94
C GLY A 214 14.59 8.30 -3.63
N GLY A 215 13.46 8.35 -2.93
CA GLY A 215 12.13 7.99 -3.40
C GLY A 215 11.28 9.17 -3.88
N SER A 216 10.00 8.90 -4.13
CA SER A 216 9.01 9.88 -4.60
C SER A 216 7.87 10.08 -3.59
N ILE A 217 7.31 11.29 -3.57
CA ILE A 217 6.09 11.64 -2.83
C ILE A 217 4.80 11.14 -3.52
N SER A 218 4.91 10.64 -4.75
CA SER A 218 3.83 10.01 -5.51
C SER A 218 4.34 8.84 -6.35
N ALA A 219 3.63 7.71 -6.33
CA ALA A 219 3.96 6.49 -7.06
C ALA A 219 2.98 6.25 -8.22
N GLU A 220 1.68 6.13 -7.94
CA GLU A 220 0.67 5.80 -8.96
C GLU A 220 -0.50 6.82 -9.03
N HIS A 221 -0.87 7.43 -7.91
CA HIS A 221 -2.04 8.32 -7.84
C HIS A 221 -1.78 9.74 -8.38
N GLY A 222 -0.53 10.08 -8.70
CA GLY A 222 -0.12 11.43 -9.09
C GLY A 222 -0.24 12.46 -7.96
N ILE A 223 0.11 13.71 -8.29
CA ILE A 223 0.16 14.82 -7.33
C ILE A 223 -1.24 15.40 -7.05
N GLY A 224 -1.81 16.05 -8.07
CA GLY A 224 -3.08 16.78 -7.99
C GLY A 224 -3.14 17.84 -6.88
N LYS A 225 -4.31 18.44 -6.68
CA LYS A 225 -4.53 19.46 -5.63
C LYS A 225 -4.09 19.00 -4.23
N ILE A 226 -4.25 17.71 -3.92
CA ILE A 226 -4.04 17.15 -2.57
C ILE A 226 -2.54 17.11 -2.20
N LYS A 227 -1.65 16.71 -3.13
CA LYS A 227 -0.21 16.61 -2.84
C LYS A 227 0.61 17.80 -3.37
N ARG A 228 -0.04 18.79 -3.98
CA ARG A 228 0.59 19.99 -4.59
C ARG A 228 1.62 20.62 -3.65
N GLU A 229 1.25 20.86 -2.40
CA GLU A 229 2.08 21.51 -1.39
C GLU A 229 3.31 20.69 -0.95
N TYR A 230 3.34 19.40 -1.26
CA TYR A 230 4.49 18.53 -1.00
C TYR A 230 5.51 18.52 -2.16
N LEU A 231 5.21 19.10 -3.34
CA LEU A 231 6.17 19.14 -4.47
C LEU A 231 7.50 19.81 -4.08
N LYS A 232 7.46 20.85 -3.24
CA LYS A 232 8.64 21.54 -2.71
C LYS A 232 9.50 20.72 -1.73
N ILE A 233 9.07 19.50 -1.39
CA ILE A 233 9.88 18.50 -0.68
C ILE A 233 10.73 17.70 -1.67
N MET A 234 10.26 17.52 -2.91
CA MET A 234 10.90 16.70 -3.94
C MET A 234 11.69 17.52 -4.98
N TYR A 235 11.29 18.78 -5.21
CA TYR A 235 11.86 19.66 -6.22
C TYR A 235 12.28 21.00 -5.63
N GLY A 236 13.39 21.54 -6.13
CA GLY A 236 13.83 22.90 -5.80
C GLY A 236 12.99 23.95 -6.51
N GLN A 237 13.11 25.21 -6.06
CA GLN A 237 12.37 26.34 -6.63
C GLN A 237 12.59 26.49 -8.15
N LYS A 238 13.81 26.24 -8.63
CA LYS A 238 14.16 26.31 -10.06
C LYS A 238 13.34 25.31 -10.88
N GLU A 239 13.26 24.06 -10.42
CA GLU A 239 12.53 22.99 -11.11
C GLU A 239 11.02 23.27 -11.10
N LEU A 240 10.49 23.83 -10.01
CA LEU A 240 9.09 24.28 -9.92
C LEU A 240 8.81 25.46 -10.87
N ASP A 241 9.75 26.38 -11.02
CA ASP A 241 9.63 27.52 -11.96
C ASP A 241 9.76 27.09 -13.43
N GLU A 242 10.57 26.06 -13.72
CA GLU A 242 10.58 25.41 -15.04
C GLU A 242 9.25 24.71 -15.34
N MET A 243 8.62 24.04 -14.37
CA MET A 243 7.26 23.51 -14.53
C MET A 243 6.22 24.62 -14.75
N ARG A 244 6.27 25.71 -13.96
CA ARG A 244 5.42 26.91 -14.10
C ARG A 244 5.57 27.52 -15.50
N LEU A 245 6.79 27.58 -16.05
CA LEU A 245 7.08 28.08 -17.39
C LEU A 245 6.49 27.17 -18.48
N ILE A 246 6.75 25.86 -18.44
CA ILE A 246 6.20 24.90 -19.43
C ILE A 246 4.67 24.99 -19.48
N LYS A 247 4.01 25.05 -18.32
CA LYS A 247 2.56 25.21 -18.24
C LYS A 247 2.08 26.54 -18.85
N LYS A 248 2.75 27.67 -18.58
CA LYS A 248 2.40 28.97 -19.20
C LYS A 248 2.65 29.00 -20.71
N THR A 249 3.63 28.26 -21.23
CA THR A 249 3.88 28.15 -22.68
C THR A 249 2.81 27.34 -23.40
N LEU A 250 2.35 26.23 -22.80
CA LEU A 250 1.36 25.32 -23.41
C LEU A 250 -0.10 25.76 -23.18
N ASP A 251 -0.37 26.50 -22.10
CA ASP A 251 -1.67 27.09 -21.78
C ASP A 251 -1.47 28.50 -21.20
N PRO A 252 -1.24 29.52 -22.06
CA PRO A 252 -1.08 30.91 -21.62
C PRO A 252 -2.32 31.49 -20.93
N SER A 253 -3.49 30.92 -21.23
CA SER A 253 -4.78 31.27 -20.63
C SER A 253 -5.00 30.68 -19.23
N LEU A 254 -4.17 29.71 -18.83
CA LEU A 254 -4.28 28.92 -17.62
C LEU A 254 -5.67 28.25 -17.41
N THR A 255 -6.39 27.94 -18.49
CA THR A 255 -7.74 27.36 -18.46
C THR A 255 -7.76 25.86 -18.11
N LEU A 256 -6.70 25.11 -18.44
CA LEU A 256 -6.66 23.67 -18.27
C LEU A 256 -6.20 23.30 -16.85
N ASN A 257 -7.16 22.95 -15.97
CA ASN A 257 -6.90 22.51 -14.59
C ASN A 257 -6.01 23.47 -13.77
N TYR A 258 -6.38 24.74 -13.72
CA TYR A 258 -5.71 25.75 -12.88
C TYR A 258 -5.53 25.28 -11.43
N GLY A 259 -4.36 25.60 -10.85
CA GLY A 259 -4.03 25.31 -9.46
C GLY A 259 -3.94 23.82 -9.09
N ASN A 260 -4.05 22.88 -10.05
CA ASN A 260 -4.11 21.44 -9.76
C ASN A 260 -2.74 20.87 -9.35
N ILE A 261 -1.77 20.84 -10.26
CA ILE A 261 -0.40 20.34 -9.97
C ILE A 261 0.57 21.50 -9.72
N ILE A 262 0.33 22.66 -10.32
CA ILE A 262 1.21 23.83 -10.25
C ILE A 262 0.45 24.98 -9.59
N SER A 263 1.05 25.58 -8.55
CA SER A 263 0.57 26.84 -7.99
C SER A 263 1.16 28.03 -8.74
N PHE A 264 0.31 29.03 -8.98
CA PHE A 264 0.65 30.34 -9.55
C PHE A 264 0.30 31.50 -8.61
N GLU A 265 -0.27 31.20 -7.44
CA GLU A 265 -0.41 32.15 -6.34
C GLU A 265 0.98 32.40 -5.71
N PRO A 266 1.27 33.62 -5.24
CA PRO A 266 2.49 33.88 -4.47
C PRO A 266 2.46 33.07 -3.18
N GLU A 267 3.61 32.60 -2.74
CA GLU A 267 3.75 31.88 -1.47
C GLU A 267 3.74 32.90 -0.32
N GLU A 268 2.93 32.69 0.71
CA GLU A 268 2.93 33.51 1.93
C GLU A 268 4.18 33.16 2.76
N GLU A 269 4.94 34.17 3.19
CA GLU A 269 6.21 34.06 3.95
C GLU A 269 6.00 33.74 5.46
#